data_AF-A0A7X8R221-F1
#
_entry.id   AF-A0A7X8R221-F1
#
_cell.length_a   1.000
_cell.length_b   1.000
_cell.length_c   1.000
_cell.angle_alpha   90.00
_cell.angle_beta   90.00
_cell.angle_gamma   90.00
#
_symmetry.space_group_name_H-M   'P 1'
#
loop_
_entity.id
_entity.type
_entity.pdbx_description
1 polymer ?
#
loop_
_entity_poly.entity_id
_entity_poly.type
_entity_poly.pdbx_seq_one_letter_code
_entity_poly.pdbx_strand_id
1 'polypeptide(L)'
;MDEELIFSDEENESYEKKPGEDIPAENYRDVDIVEEIRELNNVKYYFDLSGNIPENTIKALKTFKRRILLITGGDDENRSYDSLGNILAAKVKHLILIGQTSGLIEMSLMRKLVGKNQGIDIRITHCNTLKQAVDCAFLSAKPGDSVLLSPASNSVSELYNDLKDIYIRYVDAL
;
A
#
# COMPACT_ATOMS: atom_id res chain seq x y z
N MET A 1 20.27 24.65 -42.78
CA MET A 1 18.91 24.55 -43.33
C MET A 1 18.57 23.12 -43.02
N ASP A 2 18.11 22.93 -41.79
CA ASP A 2 18.12 21.64 -41.13
C ASP A 2 16.66 21.21 -41.08
N GLU A 3 16.37 20.14 -41.80
CA GLU A 3 15.04 19.59 -42.00
C GLU A 3 14.49 19.01 -40.69
N GLU A 4 13.28 19.45 -40.35
CA GLU A 4 12.43 18.86 -39.32
C GLU A 4 12.08 17.41 -39.69
N LEU A 5 12.19 16.49 -38.73
CA LEU A 5 11.56 15.17 -38.79
C LEU A 5 10.45 15.10 -37.74
N ILE A 6 9.21 15.10 -38.25
CA ILE A 6 7.95 14.95 -37.52
C ILE A 6 7.54 13.47 -37.53
N PHE A 7 7.34 12.95 -36.31
CA PHE A 7 6.45 11.88 -35.79
C PHE A 7 6.10 10.63 -36.62
N SER A 8 6.14 9.48 -35.92
CA SER A 8 5.15 8.41 -36.08
C SER A 8 4.65 7.97 -34.69
N ASP A 9 3.41 8.36 -34.38
CA ASP A 9 2.59 7.72 -33.34
C ASP A 9 2.23 6.31 -33.83
N GLU A 10 2.82 5.27 -33.25
CA GLU A 10 2.39 3.88 -33.45
C GLU A 10 1.54 3.43 -32.25
N GLU A 11 0.23 3.38 -32.52
CA GLU A 11 -0.76 2.41 -32.04
C GLU A 11 -0.71 1.96 -30.57
N ASN A 12 -1.46 2.67 -29.72
CA ASN A 12 -1.96 2.15 -28.44
C ASN A 12 -3.03 1.06 -28.71
N GLU A 13 -2.61 -0.18 -28.94
CA GLU A 13 -3.50 -1.33 -28.76
C GLU A 13 -3.67 -1.61 -27.26
N SER A 14 -4.91 -1.50 -26.77
CA SER A 14 -5.26 -1.89 -25.41
C SER A 14 -5.02 -3.39 -25.22
N TYR A 15 -4.05 -3.76 -24.38
CA TYR A 15 -3.80 -5.15 -24.01
C TYR A 15 -4.98 -5.71 -23.20
N GLU A 16 -5.77 -6.59 -23.80
CA GLU A 16 -6.77 -7.38 -23.06
C GLU A 16 -6.06 -8.55 -22.32
N LYS A 17 -6.13 -8.52 -20.98
CA LYS A 17 -5.53 -9.55 -20.12
C LYS A 17 -6.28 -10.88 -20.24
N LYS A 18 -5.55 -11.97 -20.52
CA LYS A 18 -6.06 -13.34 -20.34
C LYS A 18 -5.93 -13.79 -18.88
N PRO A 19 -6.89 -14.56 -18.33
CA PRO A 19 -6.81 -15.03 -16.95
C PRO A 19 -5.57 -15.91 -16.72
N GLY A 20 -4.73 -15.52 -15.76
CA GLY A 20 -3.56 -16.30 -15.32
C GLY A 20 -2.21 -15.96 -15.98
N GLU A 21 -2.14 -14.92 -16.82
CA GLU A 21 -0.89 -14.51 -17.48
C GLU A 21 -0.19 -13.38 -16.69
N ASP A 22 1.10 -13.57 -16.41
CA ASP A 22 1.95 -12.55 -15.77
C ASP A 22 2.22 -11.41 -16.77
N ILE A 23 2.00 -10.16 -16.33
CA ILE A 23 2.23 -8.99 -17.17
C ILE A 23 3.75 -8.76 -17.30
N PRO A 24 4.31 -8.60 -18.51
CA PRO A 24 5.72 -8.23 -18.70
C PRO A 24 6.05 -6.90 -17.99
N ALA A 25 7.21 -6.82 -17.35
CA ALA A 25 7.65 -5.67 -16.54
C ALA A 25 7.59 -4.31 -17.28
N GLU A 26 7.64 -4.36 -18.61
CA GLU A 26 7.72 -3.22 -19.53
C GLU A 26 6.34 -2.57 -19.79
N ASN A 27 5.24 -3.32 -19.56
CA ASN A 27 3.86 -2.89 -19.81
C ASN A 27 3.11 -2.44 -18.54
N TYR A 28 3.78 -2.35 -17.39
CA TYR A 28 3.18 -1.90 -16.11
C TYR A 28 2.88 -0.40 -16.04
N ARG A 29 3.00 0.36 -17.14
CA ARG A 29 3.01 1.83 -17.08
C ARG A 29 1.65 2.48 -16.79
N ASP A 30 0.52 1.78 -16.94
CA ASP A 30 -0.81 2.39 -16.75
C ASP A 30 -1.83 1.48 -16.04
N VAL A 31 -1.42 0.73 -15.01
CA VAL A 31 -2.39 0.08 -14.10
C VAL A 31 -2.44 0.89 -12.81
N ASP A 32 -3.62 1.41 -12.47
CA ASP A 32 -3.87 2.02 -11.17
C ASP A 32 -3.56 1.00 -10.06
N ILE A 33 -2.44 1.19 -9.35
CA ILE A 33 -1.98 0.30 -8.27
C ILE A 33 -2.84 0.47 -7.01
N VAL A 34 -3.40 1.68 -6.84
CA VAL A 34 -4.20 2.06 -5.68
C VAL A 34 -5.54 2.59 -6.13
N GLU A 35 -6.59 2.10 -5.51
CA GLU A 35 -7.97 2.51 -5.76
C GLU A 35 -8.51 3.29 -4.57
N GLU A 36 -9.12 4.45 -4.82
CA GLU A 36 -9.89 5.18 -3.80
C GLU A 36 -11.23 4.47 -3.58
N ILE A 37 -11.48 3.99 -2.37
CA ILE A 37 -12.71 3.26 -2.06
C ILE A 37 -13.76 4.11 -1.34
N ARG A 38 -13.32 5.14 -0.60
CA ARG A 38 -14.21 5.98 0.21
C ARG A 38 -13.54 7.29 0.63
N GLU A 39 -14.35 8.31 0.87
CA GLU A 39 -13.95 9.51 1.62
C GLU A 39 -14.90 9.73 2.80
N LEU A 40 -14.37 9.89 4.01
CA LEU A 40 -15.12 10.14 5.25
C LEU A 40 -14.41 11.22 6.07
N ASN A 41 -15.14 12.25 6.51
CA ASN A 41 -14.57 13.37 7.31
C ASN A 41 -13.32 14.00 6.67
N ASN A 42 -13.32 14.12 5.33
CA ASN A 42 -12.20 14.58 4.49
C ASN A 42 -10.93 13.69 4.61
N VAL A 43 -11.09 12.43 5.01
CA VAL A 43 -10.04 11.41 4.99
C VAL A 43 -10.35 10.44 3.86
N LYS A 44 -9.38 10.24 2.97
CA LYS A 44 -9.52 9.33 1.82
C LYS A 44 -8.97 7.95 2.17
N TYR A 45 -9.76 6.92 1.88
CA TYR A 45 -9.42 5.52 2.11
C TYR A 45 -9.12 4.85 0.78
N TYR A 46 -8.00 4.15 0.74
CA TYR A 46 -7.46 3.50 -0.44
C TYR A 46 -7.22 2.02 -0.19
N PHE A 47 -7.32 1.24 -1.25
CA PHE A 47 -6.94 -0.16 -1.30
C PHE A 47 -5.84 -0.36 -2.35
N ASP A 48 -4.77 -1.07 -1.99
CA ASP A 48 -3.74 -1.49 -2.94
C ASP A 48 -4.24 -2.72 -3.69
N LEU A 49 -4.35 -2.66 -5.02
CA LEU A 49 -4.87 -3.75 -5.84
C LEU A 49 -3.87 -4.90 -6.04
N SER A 50 -2.61 -4.69 -5.67
CA SER A 50 -1.51 -5.65 -5.89
C SER A 50 -0.64 -5.88 -4.66
N GLY A 51 -1.00 -5.33 -3.51
CA GLY A 51 -0.21 -5.27 -2.28
C GLY A 51 -0.04 -6.59 -1.53
N ASN A 52 0.01 -7.73 -2.22
CA ASN A 52 0.21 -9.05 -1.62
C ASN A 52 1.69 -9.41 -1.37
N ILE A 53 2.62 -8.57 -1.82
CA ILE A 53 4.07 -8.71 -1.59
C ILE A 53 4.72 -7.36 -1.22
N PRO A 54 5.86 -7.36 -0.53
CA PRO A 54 6.53 -6.12 -0.10
C PRO A 54 6.83 -5.15 -1.25
N GLU A 55 7.23 -5.65 -2.41
CA GLU A 55 7.58 -4.84 -3.58
C GLU A 55 6.41 -4.03 -4.12
N ASN A 56 5.19 -4.58 -4.06
CA ASN A 56 4.00 -3.91 -4.55
C ASN A 56 3.52 -2.85 -3.54
N THR A 57 3.59 -3.13 -2.25
CA THR A 57 3.37 -2.12 -1.20
C THR A 57 4.34 -0.94 -1.34
N ILE A 58 5.61 -1.19 -1.69
CA ILE A 58 6.58 -0.11 -1.98
C ILE A 58 6.10 0.75 -3.15
N LYS A 59 5.61 0.14 -4.24
CA LYS A 59 5.10 0.89 -5.40
C LYS A 59 3.86 1.70 -5.03
N ALA A 60 2.91 1.11 -4.31
CA ALA A 60 1.71 1.79 -3.84
C ALA A 60 2.05 3.01 -2.95
N LEU A 61 2.97 2.86 -1.99
CA LEU A 61 3.40 3.97 -1.13
C LEU A 61 4.06 5.14 -1.90
N LYS A 62 4.66 4.87 -3.07
CA LYS A 62 5.31 5.90 -3.89
C LYS A 62 4.31 6.81 -4.62
N THR A 63 3.08 6.38 -4.83
CA THR A 63 2.04 7.20 -5.50
C THR A 63 1.59 8.37 -4.63
N PHE A 64 1.69 8.23 -3.30
CA PHE A 64 1.29 9.26 -2.35
C PHE A 64 2.32 10.39 -2.26
N LYS A 65 1.85 11.63 -2.42
CA LYS A 65 2.69 12.84 -2.28
C LYS A 65 3.00 13.17 -0.82
N ARG A 66 2.10 12.82 0.11
CA ARG A 66 2.21 13.10 1.55
C ARG A 66 2.37 11.80 2.34
N ARG A 67 2.79 11.91 3.60
CA ARG A 67 2.84 10.74 4.51
C ARG A 67 1.42 10.31 4.88
N ILE A 68 1.19 9.00 4.93
CA ILE A 68 -0.14 8.40 5.10
C ILE A 68 -0.22 7.52 6.35
N LEU A 69 -1.44 7.09 6.69
CA LEU A 69 -1.67 5.97 7.59
C LEU A 69 -1.67 4.69 6.75
N LEU A 70 -0.92 3.68 7.17
CA LEU A 70 -0.81 2.41 6.46
C LEU A 70 -1.31 1.29 7.37
N ILE A 71 -2.29 0.53 6.89
CA ILE A 71 -2.67 -0.78 7.42
C ILE A 71 -1.93 -1.83 6.59
N THR A 72 -1.12 -2.66 7.24
CA THR A 72 -0.30 -3.67 6.56
C THR A 72 -0.02 -4.86 7.47
N GLY A 73 0.44 -5.96 6.88
CA GLY A 73 0.67 -7.24 7.52
C GLY A 73 -0.33 -8.31 7.09
N GLY A 74 0.02 -9.55 7.38
CA GLY A 74 -0.64 -10.73 6.84
C GLY A 74 -0.06 -12.02 7.41
N ASP A 75 -0.24 -13.12 6.69
CA ASP A 75 0.35 -14.42 7.03
C ASP A 75 1.83 -14.48 6.66
N ASP A 76 2.62 -15.25 7.42
CA ASP A 76 4.05 -15.39 7.14
C ASP A 76 4.32 -16.48 6.09
N GLU A 77 4.63 -16.05 4.87
CA GLU A 77 5.11 -16.94 3.80
C GLU A 77 6.64 -17.08 3.76
N ASN A 78 7.33 -16.77 4.87
CA ASN A 78 8.79 -16.86 5.01
C ASN A 78 9.55 -15.99 3.99
N ARG A 79 9.03 -14.77 3.76
CA ARG A 79 9.61 -13.75 2.87
C ARG A 79 10.34 -12.67 3.67
N SER A 80 11.27 -11.96 3.03
CA SER A 80 11.94 -10.82 3.65
C SER A 80 11.12 -9.54 3.50
N TYR A 81 11.02 -8.76 4.58
CA TYR A 81 10.35 -7.46 4.63
C TYR A 81 11.35 -6.29 4.72
N ASP A 82 12.65 -6.57 4.65
CA ASP A 82 13.73 -5.57 4.86
C ASP A 82 13.70 -4.41 3.85
N SER A 83 13.12 -4.65 2.66
CA SER A 83 12.95 -3.64 1.61
C SER A 83 11.96 -2.52 2.01
N LEU A 84 11.01 -2.80 2.92
CA LEU A 84 9.99 -1.85 3.34
C LEU A 84 10.52 -0.70 4.20
N GLY A 85 11.56 -0.92 5.02
CA GLY A 85 11.93 0.02 6.07
C GLY A 85 12.18 1.45 5.59
N ASN A 86 12.83 1.60 4.42
CA ASN A 86 13.11 2.92 3.85
C ASN A 86 11.83 3.65 3.41
N ILE A 87 10.93 2.95 2.72
CA ILE A 87 9.70 3.58 2.22
C ILE A 87 8.73 3.86 3.37
N LEU A 88 8.68 2.99 4.38
CA LEU A 88 7.89 3.20 5.59
C LEU A 88 8.34 4.48 6.30
N ALA A 89 9.65 4.65 6.50
CA ALA A 89 10.20 5.85 7.11
C ALA A 89 9.85 7.14 6.33
N ALA A 90 9.86 7.06 5.00
CA ALA A 90 9.62 8.22 4.13
C ALA A 90 8.13 8.56 3.93
N LYS A 91 7.24 7.55 3.89
CA LYS A 91 5.85 7.69 3.41
C LYS A 91 4.79 7.37 4.44
N VAL A 92 5.14 6.78 5.57
CA VAL A 92 4.15 6.38 6.59
C VAL A 92 4.33 7.25 7.82
N LYS A 93 3.25 7.84 8.32
CA LYS A 93 3.22 8.56 9.61
C LYS A 93 2.58 7.76 10.73
N HIS A 94 1.71 6.80 10.40
CA HIS A 94 1.17 5.82 11.34
C HIS A 94 1.17 4.46 10.66
N LEU A 95 1.96 3.53 11.19
CA LEU A 95 2.04 2.14 10.78
C LEU A 95 1.11 1.30 11.66
N ILE A 96 0.05 0.78 11.08
CA ILE A 96 -0.95 -0.06 11.74
C ILE A 96 -0.71 -1.49 11.25
N LEU A 97 -0.31 -2.36 12.16
CA LEU A 97 0.16 -3.71 11.88
C LEU A 97 -0.88 -4.75 12.27
N ILE A 98 -1.09 -5.75 11.42
CA ILE A 98 -1.95 -6.90 11.67
C ILE A 98 -1.28 -8.21 11.23
N GLY A 99 -1.65 -9.32 11.85
CA GLY A 99 -1.19 -10.65 11.44
C GLY A 99 0.25 -10.98 11.85
N GLN A 100 0.72 -12.14 11.37
CA GLN A 100 1.98 -12.77 11.79
C GLN A 100 3.22 -11.98 11.33
N THR A 101 3.14 -11.29 10.19
CA THR A 101 4.27 -10.55 9.60
C THR A 101 4.52 -9.19 10.28
N SER A 102 3.63 -8.75 11.17
CA SER A 102 3.72 -7.48 11.90
C SER A 102 5.09 -7.21 12.49
N GLY A 103 5.65 -8.18 13.22
CA GLY A 103 6.97 -8.04 13.85
C GLY A 103 8.10 -7.92 12.84
N LEU A 104 8.04 -8.63 11.71
CA LEU A 104 9.05 -8.57 10.65
C LEU A 104 9.05 -7.19 9.97
N ILE A 105 7.86 -6.67 9.68
CA ILE A 105 7.69 -5.34 9.07
C ILE A 105 8.16 -4.24 10.02
N GLU A 106 7.80 -4.32 11.31
CA GLU A 106 8.28 -3.37 12.32
C GLU A 106 9.81 -3.41 12.45
N MET A 107 10.42 -4.60 12.52
CA MET A 107 11.88 -4.72 12.58
C MET A 107 12.57 -4.08 11.37
N SER A 108 12.01 -4.26 10.17
CA SER A 108 12.50 -3.61 8.95
C SER A 108 12.52 -2.09 9.08
N LEU A 109 11.43 -1.50 9.61
CA LEU A 109 11.38 -0.07 9.91
C LEU A 109 12.40 0.34 10.98
N MET A 110 12.47 -0.39 12.10
CA MET A 110 13.36 -0.07 13.23
C MET A 110 14.82 -0.04 12.80
N ARG A 111 15.26 -0.99 11.97
CA ARG A 111 16.61 -1.01 11.40
C ARG A 111 16.97 0.25 10.62
N LYS A 112 15.98 0.97 10.07
CA LYS A 112 16.19 2.24 9.36
C LYS A 112 16.09 3.47 10.25
N LEU A 113 15.33 3.38 11.35
CA LEU A 113 15.21 4.47 12.32
C LEU A 113 16.44 4.57 13.24
N VAL A 114 17.16 3.46 13.47
CA VAL A 114 18.46 3.46 14.15
C VAL A 114 19.51 4.12 13.25
N GLY A 115 19.84 5.40 13.49
CA GLY A 115 20.89 6.13 12.78
C GLY A 115 20.49 7.52 12.27
N LYS A 116 20.77 7.83 11.00
CA LYS A 116 20.56 9.16 10.35
C LYS A 116 19.12 9.68 10.32
N ASN A 117 18.14 8.88 10.74
CA ASN A 117 16.72 9.20 10.76
C ASN A 117 16.22 9.61 12.17
N GLN A 118 17.13 10.00 13.07
CA GLN A 118 16.77 10.61 14.36
C GLN A 118 15.83 11.81 14.14
N GLY A 119 14.57 11.66 14.53
CA GLY A 119 13.55 12.71 14.43
C GLY A 119 12.36 12.41 13.50
N ILE A 120 12.36 11.29 12.78
CA ILE A 120 11.15 10.84 12.06
C ILE A 120 10.16 10.25 13.06
N ASP A 121 9.11 10.99 13.38
CA ASP A 121 8.01 10.50 14.21
C ASP A 121 7.09 9.60 13.36
N ILE A 122 7.02 8.32 13.74
CA ILE A 122 6.12 7.32 13.16
C ILE A 122 5.42 6.63 14.32
N ARG A 123 4.10 6.77 14.39
CA ARG A 123 3.31 6.01 15.34
C ARG A 123 3.20 4.57 14.86
N ILE A 124 3.37 3.60 15.75
CA ILE A 124 3.20 2.17 15.43
C ILE A 124 2.09 1.62 16.33
N THR A 125 1.19 0.82 15.77
CA THR A 125 0.10 0.18 16.53
C THR A 125 -0.17 -1.20 15.99
N HIS A 126 -0.14 -2.20 16.87
CA HIS A 126 -0.53 -3.57 16.55
C HIS A 126 -2.01 -3.76 16.82
N CYS A 127 -2.71 -4.35 15.85
CA CYS A 127 -4.12 -4.70 15.93
C CYS A 127 -4.28 -6.21 15.70
N ASN A 128 -5.30 -6.82 16.31
CA ASN A 128 -5.52 -8.27 16.16
C ASN A 128 -6.38 -8.60 14.95
N THR A 129 -7.17 -7.64 14.46
CA THR A 129 -8.09 -7.83 13.33
C THR A 129 -8.09 -6.63 12.39
N LEU A 130 -8.51 -6.85 11.14
CA LEU A 130 -8.67 -5.76 10.18
C LEU A 130 -9.68 -4.71 10.68
N LYS A 131 -10.78 -5.12 11.32
CA LYS A 131 -11.74 -4.18 11.93
C LYS A 131 -11.08 -3.26 12.94
N GLN A 132 -10.27 -3.81 13.84
CA GLN A 132 -9.52 -3.01 14.82
C GLN A 132 -8.53 -2.05 14.15
N ALA A 133 -7.89 -2.49 13.06
CA ALA A 133 -6.98 -1.64 12.29
C ALA A 133 -7.72 -0.48 11.60
N VAL A 134 -8.91 -0.74 11.03
CA VAL A 134 -9.78 0.28 10.44
C VAL A 134 -10.22 1.29 11.50
N ASP A 135 -10.68 0.82 12.66
CA ASP A 135 -11.06 1.69 13.79
C ASP A 135 -9.88 2.53 14.29
N CYS A 136 -8.68 1.92 14.37
CA CYS A 136 -7.46 2.62 14.75
C CYS A 136 -7.10 3.73 13.75
N ALA A 137 -7.21 3.44 12.45
CA ALA A 137 -6.96 4.41 11.39
C ALA A 137 -7.96 5.56 11.47
N PHE A 138 -9.26 5.27 11.63
CA PHE A 138 -10.30 6.28 11.78
C PHE A 138 -10.06 7.22 12.97
N LEU A 139 -9.76 6.65 14.15
CA LEU A 139 -9.50 7.43 15.36
C LEU A 139 -8.21 8.25 15.31
N SER A 140 -7.27 7.88 14.45
CA SER A 140 -5.95 8.52 14.33
C SER A 140 -5.85 9.50 13.17
N ALA A 141 -6.68 9.33 12.14
CA ALA A 141 -6.68 10.16 10.96
C ALA A 141 -7.23 11.56 11.23
N LYS A 142 -6.72 12.54 10.49
CA LYS A 142 -7.16 13.94 10.51
C LYS A 142 -7.62 14.34 9.11
N PRO A 143 -8.53 15.33 9.00
CA PRO A 143 -8.93 15.88 7.70
C PRO A 143 -7.73 16.17 6.78
N GLY A 144 -7.80 15.69 5.55
CA GLY A 144 -6.72 15.78 4.54
C GLY A 144 -5.73 14.61 4.55
N ASP A 145 -5.91 13.63 5.45
CA ASP A 145 -5.12 12.41 5.47
C ASP A 145 -5.58 11.38 4.44
N SER A 146 -4.68 10.43 4.16
CA SER A 146 -4.98 9.23 3.40
C SER A 146 -4.70 8.00 4.27
N VAL A 147 -5.58 7.01 4.18
CA VAL A 147 -5.44 5.69 4.79
C VAL A 147 -5.33 4.66 3.67
N LEU A 148 -4.27 3.86 3.67
CA LEU A 148 -4.07 2.78 2.70
C LEU A 148 -4.13 1.43 3.41
N LEU A 149 -4.91 0.49 2.86
CA LEU A 149 -4.72 -0.93 3.13
C LEU A 149 -3.84 -1.54 2.03
N SER A 150 -2.65 -2.01 2.43
CA SER A 150 -1.73 -2.77 1.57
C SER A 150 -1.09 -3.88 2.42
N PRO A 151 -1.52 -5.14 2.28
CA PRO A 151 -1.11 -6.23 3.18
C PRO A 151 0.40 -6.51 3.24
N ALA A 152 1.14 -6.24 2.17
CA ALA A 152 2.54 -6.63 1.95
C ALA A 152 2.82 -8.14 2.04
N SER A 153 1.78 -8.95 2.27
CA SER A 153 1.82 -10.41 2.36
C SER A 153 0.48 -10.97 1.88
N ASN A 154 0.39 -12.30 1.82
CA ASN A 154 -0.89 -12.98 1.66
C ASN A 154 -1.81 -12.66 2.85
N SER A 155 -3.10 -12.52 2.58
CA SER A 155 -4.06 -12.08 3.58
C SER A 155 -4.30 -13.17 4.63
N VAL A 156 -4.56 -12.78 5.88
CA VAL A 156 -4.57 -13.64 7.10
C VAL A 156 -5.60 -14.79 7.07
N SER A 157 -6.53 -14.81 6.10
CA SER A 157 -7.52 -15.89 6.02
C SER A 157 -8.36 -15.93 4.73
N GLU A 158 -8.27 -14.94 3.84
CA GLU A 158 -9.28 -14.71 2.80
C GLU A 158 -8.66 -14.49 1.42
N LEU A 159 -9.44 -14.73 0.36
CA LEU A 159 -9.01 -14.40 -1.00
C LEU A 159 -8.81 -12.88 -1.09
N TYR A 160 -7.80 -12.43 -1.84
CA TYR A 160 -7.44 -10.99 -1.90
C TYR A 160 -8.61 -10.07 -2.32
N ASN A 161 -9.52 -10.56 -3.15
CA ASN A 161 -10.73 -9.83 -3.55
C ASN A 161 -11.71 -9.67 -2.37
N ASP A 162 -11.86 -10.71 -1.54
CA ASP A 162 -12.73 -10.66 -0.37
C ASP A 162 -12.23 -9.64 0.67
N LEU A 163 -10.89 -9.50 0.78
CA LEU A 163 -10.26 -8.52 1.65
C LEU A 163 -10.69 -7.09 1.31
N LYS A 164 -10.79 -6.74 0.02
CA LYS A 164 -11.24 -5.42 -0.42
C LYS A 164 -12.67 -5.16 0.03
N ASP A 165 -13.57 -6.11 -0.22
CA ASP A 165 -14.98 -5.97 0.13
C ASP A 165 -15.20 -5.85 1.64
N ILE A 166 -14.41 -6.60 2.43
CA ILE A 166 -14.45 -6.53 3.89
C ILE A 166 -13.89 -5.20 4.39
N TYR A 167 -12.80 -4.72 3.80
CA TYR A 167 -12.25 -3.40 4.12
C TYR A 167 -13.26 -2.29 3.82
N ILE A 168 -13.91 -2.31 2.64
CA ILE A 168 -14.99 -1.39 2.28
C ILE A 168 -16.10 -1.45 3.33
N ARG A 169 -16.59 -2.66 3.66
CA ARG A 169 -17.65 -2.84 4.65
C ARG A 169 -17.29 -2.25 6.02
N TYR A 170 -16.04 -2.40 6.46
CA TYR A 170 -15.60 -1.84 7.73
C TYR A 170 -15.45 -0.33 7.68
N VAL A 171 -14.98 0.22 6.57
CA VAL A 171 -14.91 1.68 6.37
C VAL A 171 -16.31 2.29 6.31
N ASP A 172 -17.26 1.65 5.62
CA ASP A 172 -18.66 2.11 5.55
C ASP A 172 -19.40 2.06 6.88
N ALA A 173 -18.89 1.30 7.86
CA ALA A 173 -19.46 1.17 9.20
C ALA A 173 -18.87 2.14 10.24
N LEU A 174 -17.97 3.03 9.84
CA LEU A 174 -17.38 4.09 10.68
C LEU A 174 -18.31 5.30 10.83
#